data_AF-A0A447QZM8-F1
#
_entry.id   AF-A0A447QZM8-F1
#
_cell.length_a   1.000
_cell.length_b   1.000
_cell.length_c   1.000
_cell.angle_alpha   90.00
_cell.angle_beta   90.00
_cell.angle_gamma   90.00
#
_symmetry.space_group_name_H-M   'P 1'
#
loop_
_entity.id
_entity.type
_entity.pdbx_description
1 polymer ?
#
loop_
_entity_poly.entity_id
_entity_poly.type
_entity_poly.pdbx_seq_one_letter_code
_entity_poly.pdbx_strand_id
1 'polypeptide(L)'
;MQTISGVHYNFSLPMAFWQAKCGVTEGEAAKEKISAGYFRLIRNYYRFGWVIPYLFGASPAICSSFLQGKPTTLPFEKTDCGMYYLPYATSLRLSDLGYTNKSQSNLGITFNDLHEYVAGLKRAIKTPSEEYARIGLEKDGKRLQINSNVLQIENELYAPIRPKRVTRSGESPSDALLRGGIEYIEVRSLDINPFSPIGVDEQQVRFLDLFMVWCVLADAPEMSSSELLCTRANWNRVILEGRKPGLTLGIGCETAQFPAAQSRERSLPRSETRGANAGQYPRGRGLSESLRRTGCLF
;
A
#
# COMPACT_ATOMS: atom_id res chain seq x y z
N MET A 1 9.08 -4.81 16.54
CA MET A 1 8.27 -4.62 15.31
C MET A 1 7.19 -3.56 15.49
N GLN A 2 6.29 -3.66 16.47
CA GLN A 2 5.13 -2.74 16.61
C GLN A 2 5.47 -1.25 16.88
N THR A 3 6.73 -0.94 17.20
CA THR A 3 7.22 0.44 17.39
C THR A 3 7.63 1.13 16.09
N ILE A 4 7.64 0.42 14.96
CA ILE A 4 7.85 1.04 13.65
C ILE A 4 6.68 1.98 13.35
N SER A 5 7.00 3.24 13.03
CA SER A 5 6.03 4.26 12.62
C SER A 5 5.96 4.40 11.09
N GLY A 6 4.91 5.04 10.59
CA GLY A 6 4.74 5.39 9.19
C GLY A 6 3.63 6.41 9.02
N VAL A 7 3.47 6.92 7.80
CA VAL A 7 2.40 7.87 7.47
C VAL A 7 1.29 7.13 6.74
N HIS A 8 0.04 7.40 7.12
CA HIS A 8 -1.11 6.97 6.35
C HIS A 8 -1.72 8.16 5.62
N TYR A 9 -2.01 7.97 4.34
CA TYR A 9 -2.64 8.97 3.50
C TYR A 9 -4.05 8.49 3.14
N ASN A 10 -5.06 9.25 3.54
CA ASN A 10 -6.47 8.91 3.34
C ASN A 10 -7.03 9.75 2.18
N PHE A 11 -7.63 9.09 1.19
CA PHE A 11 -8.06 9.73 -0.04
C PHE A 11 -9.46 9.30 -0.46
N SER A 12 -10.27 10.26 -0.86
CA SER A 12 -11.56 10.03 -1.52
C SER A 12 -11.73 10.95 -2.71
N LEU A 13 -12.40 10.42 -3.74
CA LEU A 13 -12.83 11.21 -4.89
C LEU A 13 -14.17 11.89 -4.57
N PRO A 14 -14.36 13.15 -5.02
CA PRO A 14 -15.62 13.85 -4.82
C PRO A 14 -16.76 13.16 -5.59
N MET A 15 -18.00 13.30 -5.12
CA MET A 15 -19.17 12.73 -5.82
C MET A 15 -19.29 13.20 -7.27
N ALA A 16 -18.87 14.42 -7.57
CA ALA A 16 -18.83 14.95 -8.95
C ALA A 16 -18.02 14.06 -9.91
N PHE A 17 -16.94 13.42 -9.43
CA PHE A 17 -16.17 12.48 -10.25
C PHE A 17 -17.01 11.25 -10.64
N TRP A 18 -17.70 10.66 -9.66
CA TRP A 18 -18.52 9.46 -9.87
C TRP A 18 -19.77 9.74 -10.69
N GLN A 19 -20.37 10.91 -10.51
CA GLN A 19 -21.45 11.41 -11.35
C GLN A 19 -21.01 11.53 -12.81
N ALA A 20 -19.87 12.18 -13.07
CA ALA A 20 -19.35 12.36 -14.42
C ALA A 20 -18.92 11.04 -15.07
N LYS A 21 -18.29 10.13 -14.32
CA LYS A 21 -17.76 8.87 -14.85
C LYS A 21 -18.82 7.79 -15.04
N CYS A 22 -19.79 7.74 -14.13
CA CYS A 22 -20.70 6.59 -13.99
C CYS A 22 -22.18 6.95 -14.03
N GLY A 23 -22.54 8.24 -14.08
CA GLY A 23 -23.92 8.72 -14.08
C GLY A 23 -24.68 8.43 -12.78
N VAL A 24 -23.98 8.29 -11.66
CA VAL A 24 -24.58 7.92 -10.36
C VAL A 24 -24.47 9.05 -9.35
N THR A 25 -25.55 9.26 -8.59
CA THR A 25 -25.64 10.29 -7.55
C THR A 25 -25.80 9.67 -6.17
N GLU A 26 -26.70 8.70 -6.02
CA GLU A 26 -27.03 8.05 -4.74
C GLU A 26 -27.64 6.65 -4.95
N GLY A 27 -27.95 5.97 -3.84
CA GLY A 27 -28.58 4.65 -3.84
C GLY A 27 -27.62 3.48 -4.08
N GLU A 28 -28.19 2.28 -4.24
CA GLU A 28 -27.43 1.03 -4.32
C GLU A 28 -26.51 0.98 -5.54
N ALA A 29 -26.98 1.45 -6.70
CA ALA A 29 -26.16 1.53 -7.91
C ALA A 29 -24.95 2.46 -7.74
N ALA A 30 -25.08 3.57 -6.99
CA ALA A 30 -23.95 4.44 -6.67
C ALA A 30 -22.95 3.71 -5.77
N LYS A 31 -23.45 3.03 -4.72
CA LYS A 31 -22.64 2.23 -3.78
C LYS A 31 -21.77 1.21 -4.50
N GLU A 32 -22.38 0.44 -5.40
CA GLU A 32 -21.69 -0.61 -6.18
C GLU A 32 -20.63 -0.02 -7.10
N LYS A 33 -20.99 1.00 -7.92
CA LYS A 33 -20.04 1.60 -8.88
C LYS A 33 -18.87 2.31 -8.20
N ILE A 34 -19.12 3.00 -7.08
CA ILE A 34 -18.06 3.65 -6.30
C ILE A 34 -17.13 2.59 -5.70
N SER A 35 -17.69 1.53 -5.11
CA SER A 35 -16.89 0.44 -4.53
C SER A 35 -16.05 -0.28 -5.60
N ALA A 36 -16.63 -0.58 -6.76
CA ALA A 36 -15.90 -1.15 -7.90
C ALA A 36 -14.78 -0.22 -8.39
N GLY A 37 -15.03 1.10 -8.42
CA GLY A 37 -14.02 2.11 -8.76
C GLY A 37 -12.86 2.17 -7.78
N TYR A 38 -13.12 2.03 -6.48
CA TYR A 38 -12.09 1.97 -5.46
C TYR A 38 -11.34 0.64 -5.44
N PHE A 39 -11.99 -0.49 -5.75
CA PHE A 39 -11.27 -1.75 -5.96
C PHE A 39 -10.39 -1.71 -7.20
N ARG A 40 -10.82 -1.05 -8.29
CA ARG A 40 -9.97 -0.76 -9.44
C ARG A 40 -8.72 0.05 -9.04
N LEU A 41 -8.88 1.07 -8.20
CA LEU A 41 -7.75 1.81 -7.62
C LEU A 41 -6.81 0.86 -6.88
N ILE A 42 -7.34 0.06 -5.95
CA ILE A 42 -6.54 -0.86 -5.15
C ILE A 42 -5.77 -1.84 -6.04
N ARG A 43 -6.41 -2.41 -7.07
CA ARG A 43 -5.75 -3.33 -8.01
C ARG A 43 -4.58 -2.69 -8.74
N ASN A 44 -4.75 -1.45 -9.24
CA ASN A 44 -3.65 -0.70 -9.83
C ASN A 44 -2.57 -0.32 -8.81
N TYR A 45 -2.96 -0.02 -7.57
CA TYR A 45 -2.02 0.23 -6.49
C TYR A 45 -1.13 -0.98 -6.20
N TYR A 46 -1.68 -2.18 -6.17
CA TYR A 46 -0.88 -3.40 -6.02
C TYR A 46 0.12 -3.56 -7.16
N ARG A 47 -0.29 -3.30 -8.41
CA ARG A 47 0.57 -3.43 -9.59
C ARG A 47 1.70 -2.39 -9.66
N PHE A 48 1.41 -1.14 -9.31
CA PHE A 48 2.28 0.00 -9.62
C PHE A 48 2.72 0.82 -8.40
N GLY A 49 2.12 0.57 -7.23
CA GLY A 49 2.37 1.32 -6.00
C GLY A 49 3.78 1.17 -5.45
N TRP A 50 4.59 0.24 -5.97
CA TRP A 50 6.03 0.17 -5.69
C TRP A 50 6.77 1.47 -6.04
N VAL A 51 6.19 2.34 -6.87
CA VAL A 51 6.73 3.69 -7.13
C VAL A 51 6.83 4.53 -5.85
N ILE A 52 5.95 4.31 -4.86
CA ILE A 52 5.91 5.03 -3.60
C ILE A 52 7.15 4.73 -2.75
N PRO A 53 7.48 3.48 -2.37
CA PRO A 53 8.71 3.20 -1.65
C PRO A 53 9.95 3.47 -2.50
N TYR A 54 9.88 3.51 -3.83
CA TYR A 54 11.03 3.98 -4.60
C TYR A 54 11.32 5.47 -4.34
N LEU A 55 10.30 6.32 -4.45
CA LEU A 55 10.46 7.78 -4.37
C LEU A 55 10.62 8.26 -2.93
N PHE A 56 9.87 7.65 -2.00
CA PHE A 56 9.68 8.15 -0.64
C PHE A 56 10.03 7.11 0.44
N GLY A 57 10.62 5.98 0.06
CA GLY A 57 11.18 5.04 1.03
C GLY A 57 12.35 5.68 1.77
N ALA A 58 12.29 5.65 3.09
CA ALA A 58 13.25 6.34 3.96
C ALA A 58 13.78 5.44 5.08
N SER A 59 13.72 4.12 4.88
CA SER A 59 14.18 3.13 5.86
C SER A 59 15.15 2.10 5.24
N PRO A 60 16.28 2.50 4.61
CA PRO A 60 17.24 1.55 4.04
C PRO A 60 18.13 0.85 5.08
N ALA A 61 18.06 1.29 6.34
CA ALA A 61 18.86 0.79 7.45
C ALA A 61 17.97 0.43 8.65
N ILE A 62 18.42 -0.53 9.46
CA ILE A 62 17.78 -1.00 10.68
C ILE A 62 18.81 -1.19 11.81
N CYS A 63 18.35 -1.08 13.06
CA CYS A 63 19.16 -1.46 14.21
C CYS A 63 19.31 -2.98 14.29
N SER A 64 20.47 -3.46 14.76
CA SER A 64 20.75 -4.89 14.96
C SER A 64 19.70 -5.61 15.81
N SER A 65 19.03 -4.88 16.73
CA SER A 65 17.96 -5.41 17.57
C SER A 65 16.74 -5.91 16.78
N PHE A 66 16.52 -5.43 15.55
CA PHE A 66 15.45 -5.92 14.67
C PHE A 66 15.73 -7.32 14.12
N LEU A 67 17.01 -7.70 14.00
CA LEU A 67 17.39 -9.03 13.56
C LEU A 67 17.26 -10.06 14.68
N GLN A 68 17.31 -9.63 15.95
CA GLN A 68 17.19 -10.51 17.14
C GLN A 68 18.10 -11.75 17.08
N GLY A 69 19.27 -11.64 16.44
CA GLY A 69 20.20 -12.75 16.23
C GLY A 69 19.72 -13.81 15.22
N LYS A 70 18.59 -13.60 14.53
CA LYS A 70 18.14 -14.50 13.48
C LYS A 70 19.03 -14.36 12.24
N PRO A 71 19.53 -15.46 11.67
CA PRO A 71 20.29 -15.40 10.43
C PRO A 71 19.40 -14.85 9.31
N THR A 72 19.92 -13.92 8.53
CA THR A 72 19.25 -13.40 7.33
C THR A 72 20.06 -13.79 6.11
N THR A 73 19.39 -14.15 5.03
CA THR A 73 20.03 -14.37 3.72
C THR A 73 20.28 -13.06 2.97
N LEU A 74 19.82 -11.94 3.50
CA LEU A 74 20.02 -10.63 2.88
C LEU A 74 21.47 -10.16 3.11
N PRO A 75 22.14 -9.63 2.07
CA PRO A 75 23.54 -9.22 2.13
C PRO A 75 23.69 -7.86 2.81
N PHE A 76 23.37 -7.80 4.11
CA PHE A 76 23.50 -6.57 4.88
C PHE A 76 24.96 -6.12 4.98
N GLU A 77 25.17 -4.83 4.75
CA GLU A 77 26.36 -4.12 5.17
C GLU A 77 26.13 -3.54 6.57
N LYS A 78 27.23 -3.26 7.28
CA LYS A 78 27.20 -2.75 8.64
C LYS A 78 27.98 -1.46 8.73
N THR A 79 27.39 -0.47 9.38
CA THR A 79 28.05 0.80 9.73
C THR A 79 28.87 0.65 11.02
N ASP A 80 29.82 1.56 11.25
CA ASP A 80 30.65 1.56 12.46
C ASP A 80 29.82 1.66 13.76
N CYS A 81 28.68 2.34 13.72
CA CYS A 81 27.76 2.46 14.85
C CYS A 81 26.83 1.25 15.04
N GLY A 82 27.00 0.18 14.26
CA GLY A 82 26.28 -1.08 14.44
C GLY A 82 24.95 -1.20 13.73
N MET A 83 24.58 -0.22 12.89
CA MET A 83 23.37 -0.29 12.04
C MET A 83 23.62 -1.18 10.83
N TYR A 84 22.62 -1.98 10.47
CA TYR A 84 22.61 -2.84 9.29
C TYR A 84 21.85 -2.14 8.17
N TYR A 85 22.37 -2.15 6.94
CA TYR A 85 21.69 -1.54 5.79
C TYR A 85 21.90 -2.37 4.52
N LEU A 86 21.01 -2.19 3.56
CA LEU A 86 21.20 -2.69 2.19
C LEU A 86 21.52 -1.50 1.29
N PRO A 87 22.60 -1.54 0.49
CA PRO A 87 23.12 -0.38 -0.24
C PRO A 87 22.09 0.24 -1.20
N TYR A 88 21.21 -0.60 -1.75
CA TYR A 88 20.20 -0.21 -2.73
C TYR A 88 18.76 -0.26 -2.23
N ALA A 89 18.52 -0.61 -0.96
CA ALA A 89 17.18 -0.66 -0.40
C ALA A 89 16.57 0.74 -0.33
N THR A 90 15.24 0.77 -0.29
CA THR A 90 14.48 2.02 -0.09
C THR A 90 13.67 1.99 1.19
N SER A 91 12.92 0.92 1.45
CA SER A 91 11.99 0.85 2.58
C SER A 91 11.96 -0.52 3.25
N LEU A 92 12.93 -0.81 4.12
CA LEU A 92 12.96 -2.04 4.91
C LEU A 92 11.75 -2.15 5.84
N ARG A 93 11.10 -1.04 6.20
CA ARG A 93 9.81 -1.03 6.91
C ARG A 93 8.74 -1.89 6.21
N LEU A 94 8.73 -1.90 4.88
CA LEU A 94 7.78 -2.68 4.08
C LEU A 94 8.27 -4.11 3.78
N SER A 95 9.50 -4.44 4.13
CA SER A 95 10.08 -5.77 3.92
C SER A 95 9.57 -6.79 4.94
N ASP A 96 9.94 -8.05 4.72
CA ASP A 96 9.69 -9.14 5.65
C ASP A 96 10.37 -8.97 7.02
N LEU A 97 11.37 -8.09 7.13
CA LEU A 97 12.01 -7.71 8.39
C LEU A 97 11.30 -6.55 9.10
N GLY A 98 10.43 -5.87 8.36
CA GLY A 98 9.62 -4.76 8.84
C GLY A 98 8.28 -5.26 9.37
N TYR A 99 7.18 -4.67 8.89
CA TYR A 99 5.85 -4.83 9.49
C TYR A 99 5.02 -5.99 8.90
N THR A 100 5.59 -6.91 8.13
CA THR A 100 4.76 -7.97 7.49
C THR A 100 4.56 -9.17 8.40
N ASN A 101 3.31 -9.64 8.51
CA ASN A 101 3.00 -10.91 9.18
C ASN A 101 2.87 -12.02 8.13
N LYS A 102 3.85 -12.94 8.08
CA LYS A 102 3.87 -14.05 7.08
C LYS A 102 2.61 -14.92 7.12
N SER A 103 1.99 -15.05 8.30
CA SER A 103 0.73 -15.79 8.50
C SER A 103 -0.45 -15.26 7.68
N GLN A 104 -0.39 -14.00 7.21
CA GLN A 104 -1.49 -13.37 6.49
C GLN A 104 -1.42 -13.53 4.97
N SER A 105 -0.27 -13.96 4.43
CA SER A 105 -0.07 -14.10 2.97
C SER A 105 -0.96 -15.17 2.33
N ASN A 106 -1.46 -16.13 3.11
CA ASN A 106 -2.33 -17.22 2.67
C ASN A 106 -3.83 -16.98 2.92
N LEU A 107 -4.23 -15.77 3.32
CA LEU A 107 -5.64 -15.50 3.65
C LEU A 107 -6.57 -15.46 2.42
N GLY A 108 -6.02 -15.42 1.20
CA GLY A 108 -6.80 -15.46 -0.04
C GLY A 108 -7.76 -14.28 -0.21
N ILE A 109 -7.48 -13.14 0.44
CA ILE A 109 -8.30 -11.93 0.34
C ILE A 109 -7.95 -11.23 -0.98
N THR A 110 -8.97 -11.06 -1.84
CA THR A 110 -8.89 -10.42 -3.15
C THR A 110 -9.56 -9.04 -3.14
N PHE A 111 -9.40 -8.30 -4.24
CA PHE A 111 -9.87 -6.91 -4.39
C PHE A 111 -10.69 -6.74 -5.67
N ASN A 112 -11.58 -7.68 -5.95
CA ASN A 112 -12.42 -7.72 -7.15
C ASN A 112 -13.82 -7.22 -6.83
N ASP A 113 -14.41 -7.76 -5.76
CA ASP A 113 -15.77 -7.46 -5.30
C ASP A 113 -15.83 -7.14 -3.79
N LEU A 114 -16.82 -6.32 -3.40
CA LEU A 114 -17.03 -5.89 -2.02
C LEU A 114 -17.45 -7.04 -1.10
N HIS A 115 -18.40 -7.86 -1.54
CA HIS A 115 -18.89 -8.97 -0.75
C HIS A 115 -17.82 -10.04 -0.62
N GLU A 116 -17.07 -10.33 -1.70
CA GLU A 116 -15.94 -11.25 -1.67
C GLU A 116 -14.85 -10.78 -0.69
N TYR A 117 -14.43 -9.52 -0.78
CA TYR A 117 -13.43 -8.93 0.13
C TYR A 117 -13.88 -9.04 1.60
N VAL A 118 -15.11 -8.63 1.90
CA VAL A 118 -15.65 -8.69 3.27
C VAL A 118 -15.78 -10.14 3.75
N ALA A 119 -16.22 -11.06 2.89
CA ALA A 119 -16.31 -12.47 3.23
C ALA A 119 -14.93 -13.08 3.54
N GLY A 120 -13.90 -12.73 2.76
CA GLY A 120 -12.51 -13.12 3.01
C GLY A 120 -12.00 -12.60 4.35
N LEU A 121 -12.22 -11.32 4.64
CA LEU A 121 -11.82 -10.69 5.90
C LEU A 121 -12.55 -11.30 7.11
N LYS A 122 -13.87 -11.49 7.02
CA LYS A 122 -14.67 -12.13 8.08
C LYS A 122 -14.30 -13.60 8.31
N ARG A 123 -13.82 -14.29 7.27
CA ARG A 123 -13.29 -15.65 7.40
C ARG A 123 -11.95 -15.63 8.11
N ALA A 124 -11.05 -14.71 7.76
CA ALA A 124 -9.73 -14.59 8.38
C ALA A 124 -9.81 -14.37 9.89
N ILE A 125 -10.72 -13.49 10.36
CA ILE A 125 -10.93 -13.24 11.81
C ILE A 125 -11.55 -14.44 12.57
N LYS A 126 -12.10 -15.43 11.85
CA LYS A 126 -12.70 -16.66 12.41
C LYS A 126 -11.82 -17.89 12.21
N THR A 127 -10.68 -17.76 11.53
CA THR A 127 -9.81 -18.90 11.21
C THR A 127 -8.85 -19.15 12.37
N PRO A 128 -8.88 -20.30 13.04
CA PRO A 128 -7.95 -20.61 14.13
C PRO A 128 -6.48 -20.65 13.65
N SER A 129 -5.55 -20.30 14.52
CA SER A 129 -4.10 -20.40 14.27
C SER A 129 -3.46 -21.34 15.31
N GLU A 130 -2.84 -22.42 14.85
CA GLU A 130 -2.10 -23.34 15.73
C GLU A 130 -0.92 -22.64 16.44
N GLU A 131 -0.28 -21.68 15.76
CA GLU A 131 0.80 -20.89 16.34
C GLU A 131 0.31 -20.05 17.52
N TYR A 132 -0.81 -19.35 17.36
CA TYR A 132 -1.35 -18.49 18.41
C TYR A 132 -2.10 -19.28 19.49
N ALA A 133 -2.65 -20.45 19.16
CA ALA A 133 -3.20 -21.37 20.15
C ALA A 133 -2.13 -21.87 21.13
N ARG A 134 -0.90 -22.13 20.67
CA ARG A 134 0.22 -22.53 21.53
C ARG A 134 0.63 -21.46 22.55
N ILE A 135 0.38 -20.18 22.27
CA ILE A 135 0.63 -19.09 23.22
C ILE A 135 -0.39 -19.15 24.38
N GLY A 136 -1.62 -19.62 24.11
CA GLY A 136 -2.74 -19.60 25.04
C GLY A 136 -3.43 -18.23 25.10
N LEU A 137 -4.68 -18.23 25.57
CA LEU A 137 -5.44 -16.99 25.76
C LEU A 137 -5.11 -16.30 27.08
N GLU A 138 -4.76 -17.08 28.11
CA GLU A 138 -4.47 -16.62 29.45
C GLU A 138 -3.28 -17.37 30.02
N LYS A 139 -2.48 -16.67 30.84
CA LYS A 139 -1.38 -17.24 31.61
C LYS A 139 -1.29 -16.51 32.95
N ASP A 140 -1.20 -17.27 34.03
CA ASP A 140 -1.10 -16.74 35.40
C ASP A 140 -2.23 -15.73 35.74
N GLY A 141 -3.46 -16.02 35.30
CA GLY A 141 -4.63 -15.15 35.49
C GLY A 141 -4.65 -13.89 34.62
N LYS A 142 -3.69 -13.71 33.71
CA LYS A 142 -3.60 -12.55 32.81
C LYS A 142 -3.99 -12.93 31.38
N ARG A 143 -4.92 -12.16 30.80
CA ARG A 143 -5.29 -12.25 29.38
C ARG A 143 -4.10 -11.84 28.49
N LEU A 144 -3.71 -12.73 27.58
CA LEU A 144 -2.62 -12.54 26.63
C LEU A 144 -3.11 -12.09 25.25
N GLN A 145 -4.28 -12.58 24.81
CA GLN A 145 -4.82 -12.37 23.46
C GLN A 145 -6.36 -12.22 23.50
N ILE A 146 -6.97 -11.57 22.51
CA ILE A 146 -8.43 -11.48 22.38
C ILE A 146 -8.99 -12.86 22.01
N ASN A 147 -8.39 -13.49 20.99
CA ASN A 147 -8.64 -14.86 20.55
C ASN A 147 -7.34 -15.46 19.97
N SER A 148 -7.39 -16.71 19.51
CA SER A 148 -6.25 -17.43 18.91
C SER A 148 -6.45 -17.64 17.40
N ASN A 149 -7.14 -16.72 16.73
CA ASN A 149 -7.38 -16.77 15.29
C ASN A 149 -6.24 -16.08 14.53
N VAL A 150 -6.14 -16.34 13.22
CA VAL A 150 -5.12 -15.72 12.35
C VAL A 150 -5.16 -14.20 12.44
N LEU A 151 -6.35 -13.61 12.58
CA LEU A 151 -6.56 -12.21 12.93
C LEU A 151 -7.46 -12.14 14.16
N GLN A 152 -7.08 -11.36 15.17
CA GLN A 152 -7.91 -11.12 16.35
C GLN A 152 -9.10 -10.21 16.02
N ILE A 153 -8.85 -9.16 15.22
CA ILE A 153 -9.83 -8.17 14.72
C ILE A 153 -9.45 -7.72 13.30
N GLU A 154 -10.34 -7.07 12.57
CA GLU A 154 -10.06 -6.66 11.18
C GLU A 154 -8.85 -5.74 11.04
N ASN A 155 -8.57 -4.92 12.07
CA ASN A 155 -7.48 -3.95 12.05
C ASN A 155 -6.09 -4.61 11.97
N GLU A 156 -5.98 -5.89 12.33
CA GLU A 156 -4.73 -6.66 12.31
C GLU A 156 -4.32 -7.07 10.88
N LEU A 157 -5.22 -7.00 9.88
CA LEU A 157 -4.90 -7.33 8.49
C LEU A 157 -3.89 -6.33 7.91
N TYR A 158 -2.60 -6.67 7.91
CA TYR A 158 -1.58 -5.84 7.31
C TYR A 158 -1.72 -5.83 5.79
N ALA A 159 -2.02 -4.65 5.24
CA ALA A 159 -2.10 -4.40 3.81
C ALA A 159 -1.47 -3.03 3.50
N PRO A 160 -0.79 -2.86 2.36
CA PRO A 160 -0.18 -1.59 1.98
C PRO A 160 -1.23 -0.53 1.61
N ILE A 161 -2.46 -0.95 1.33
CA ILE A 161 -3.62 -0.11 1.05
C ILE A 161 -4.89 -0.82 1.56
N ARG A 162 -5.88 -0.07 2.08
CA ARG A 162 -7.13 -0.64 2.61
C ARG A 162 -8.37 0.13 2.12
N PRO A 163 -9.46 -0.57 1.77
CA PRO A 163 -10.77 0.07 1.61
C PRO A 163 -11.34 0.45 2.97
N LYS A 164 -11.93 1.64 3.06
CA LYS A 164 -12.43 2.18 4.33
C LYS A 164 -13.77 2.86 4.18
N ARG A 165 -14.49 2.87 5.30
CA ARG A 165 -15.69 3.68 5.56
C ARG A 165 -15.70 4.03 7.04
N VAL A 166 -16.20 5.23 7.36
CA VAL A 166 -16.39 5.64 8.75
C VAL A 166 -17.44 4.74 9.41
N THR A 167 -17.05 4.12 10.53
CA THR A 167 -17.89 3.21 11.31
C THR A 167 -18.86 3.99 12.18
N ARG A 168 -20.09 3.49 12.32
CA ARG A 168 -21.02 3.92 13.37
C ARG A 168 -20.58 3.34 14.73
N SER A 169 -21.14 3.86 15.82
CA SER A 169 -20.87 3.31 17.15
C SER A 169 -21.25 1.82 17.20
N GLY A 170 -20.33 0.98 17.68
CA GLY A 170 -20.50 -0.48 17.75
C GLY A 170 -20.41 -1.23 16.41
N GLU A 171 -20.19 -0.52 15.29
CA GLU A 171 -20.11 -1.13 13.96
C GLU A 171 -18.67 -1.55 13.64
N SER A 172 -18.50 -2.79 13.17
CA SER A 172 -17.19 -3.27 12.71
C SER A 172 -16.79 -2.61 11.38
N PRO A 173 -15.48 -2.49 11.05
CA PRO A 173 -15.04 -2.00 9.76
C PRO A 173 -15.65 -2.75 8.57
N SER A 174 -15.81 -4.07 8.69
CA SER A 174 -16.37 -4.90 7.63
C SER A 174 -17.89 -4.69 7.47
N ASP A 175 -18.62 -4.46 8.56
CA ASP A 175 -20.05 -4.14 8.51
C ASP A 175 -20.31 -2.76 7.91
N ALA A 176 -19.47 -1.77 8.25
CA ALA A 176 -19.55 -0.44 7.64
C ALA A 176 -19.41 -0.52 6.12
N LEU A 177 -18.42 -1.29 5.64
CA LEU A 177 -18.21 -1.53 4.20
C LEU A 177 -19.43 -2.19 3.54
N LEU A 178 -20.05 -3.21 4.14
CA LEU A 178 -21.26 -3.83 3.59
C LEU A 178 -22.44 -2.86 3.54
N ARG A 179 -22.60 -2.06 4.60
CA ARG A 179 -23.71 -1.10 4.71
C ARG A 179 -23.64 -0.02 3.63
N GLY A 180 -22.47 0.59 3.46
CA GLY A 180 -22.35 1.82 2.66
C GLY A 180 -21.39 1.72 1.47
N GLY A 181 -20.79 0.57 1.21
CA GLY A 181 -19.70 0.45 0.23
C GLY A 181 -18.43 1.15 0.69
N ILE A 182 -17.46 1.25 -0.21
CA ILE A 182 -16.19 1.94 0.07
C ILE A 182 -16.41 3.45 0.00
N GLU A 183 -15.94 4.18 1.01
CA GLU A 183 -16.04 5.63 1.10
C GLU A 183 -14.74 6.33 0.72
N TYR A 184 -13.62 5.79 1.22
CA TYR A 184 -12.29 6.30 0.98
C TYR A 184 -11.27 5.15 1.03
N ILE A 185 -10.04 5.45 0.62
CA ILE A 185 -8.92 4.53 0.65
C ILE A 185 -7.86 5.03 1.64
N GLU A 186 -7.30 4.11 2.43
CA GLU A 186 -6.16 4.36 3.31
C GLU A 186 -4.89 3.76 2.69
N VAL A 187 -3.99 4.61 2.21
CA VAL A 187 -2.63 4.25 1.77
C VAL A 187 -1.72 4.18 2.99
N ARG A 188 -0.98 3.08 3.17
CA ARG A 188 -0.22 2.78 4.40
C ARG A 188 1.26 2.54 4.16
N SER A 189 1.72 2.65 2.91
CA SER A 189 3.09 2.31 2.53
C SER A 189 4.07 3.48 2.57
N LEU A 190 3.68 4.65 3.07
CA LEU A 190 4.61 5.76 3.26
C LEU A 190 5.44 5.56 4.53
N ASP A 191 6.75 5.66 4.39
CA ASP A 191 7.66 5.83 5.52
C ASP A 191 7.53 7.27 6.07
N ILE A 192 7.99 7.47 7.30
CA ILE A 192 8.17 8.82 7.84
C ILE A 192 9.21 9.53 6.98
N ASN A 193 8.87 10.72 6.48
CA ASN A 193 9.81 11.60 5.79
C ASN A 193 10.77 12.22 6.82
N PRO A 194 12.06 11.83 6.85
CA PRO A 194 13.01 12.32 7.84
C PRO A 194 13.44 13.78 7.56
N PHE A 195 13.08 14.33 6.39
CA PHE A 195 13.41 15.68 5.97
C PHE A 195 12.28 16.69 6.24
N SER A 196 11.16 16.23 6.81
CA SER A 196 10.05 17.08 7.23
C SER A 196 9.82 16.95 8.74
N PRO A 197 9.66 18.06 9.48
CA PRO A 197 9.42 18.01 10.93
C PRO A 197 8.09 17.35 11.30
N ILE A 198 7.15 17.24 10.36
CA ILE A 198 5.85 16.58 10.57
C ILE A 198 5.80 15.17 9.94
N GLY A 199 6.94 14.65 9.45
CA GLY A 199 7.04 13.31 8.89
C GLY A 199 6.42 13.12 7.50
N VAL A 200 5.89 14.18 6.89
CA VAL A 200 5.35 14.21 5.52
C VAL A 200 5.45 15.62 4.94
N ASP A 201 5.47 15.79 3.62
CA ASP A 201 5.44 17.11 2.98
C ASP A 201 4.40 17.22 1.86
N GLU A 202 4.23 18.44 1.35
CA GLU A 202 3.28 18.76 0.29
C GLU A 202 3.58 18.02 -1.03
N GLN A 203 4.85 17.75 -1.33
CA GLN A 203 5.24 17.06 -2.56
C GLN A 203 4.75 15.60 -2.53
N GLN A 204 4.91 14.93 -1.39
CA GLN A 204 4.41 13.56 -1.20
C GLN A 204 2.88 13.51 -1.34
N VAL A 205 2.18 14.46 -0.73
CA VAL A 205 0.70 14.55 -0.81
C VAL A 205 0.24 14.74 -2.25
N ARG A 206 0.81 15.72 -2.98
CA ARG A 206 0.43 16.00 -4.38
C ARG A 206 0.76 14.85 -5.32
N PHE A 207 1.87 14.15 -5.09
CA PHE A 207 2.18 12.94 -5.86
C PHE A 207 1.11 11.87 -5.64
N LEU A 208 0.71 11.63 -4.39
CA LEU A 208 -0.30 10.64 -4.07
C LEU A 208 -1.68 11.01 -4.63
N ASP A 209 -2.08 12.27 -4.60
CA ASP A 209 -3.32 12.74 -5.27
C ASP A 209 -3.33 12.29 -6.74
N LEU A 210 -2.28 12.62 -7.49
CA LEU A 210 -2.15 12.29 -8.91
C LEU A 210 -2.11 10.78 -9.15
N PHE A 211 -1.36 10.05 -8.32
CA PHE A 211 -1.21 8.62 -8.43
C PHE A 211 -2.54 7.90 -8.13
N MET A 212 -3.29 8.31 -7.11
CA MET A 212 -4.60 7.74 -6.79
C MET A 212 -5.63 7.99 -7.89
N VAL A 213 -5.67 9.22 -8.44
CA VAL A 213 -6.53 9.55 -9.58
C VAL A 213 -6.18 8.66 -10.77
N TRP A 214 -4.89 8.50 -11.09
CA TRP A 214 -4.45 7.62 -12.16
C TRP A 214 -4.87 6.16 -11.92
N CYS A 215 -4.72 5.65 -10.69
CA CYS A 215 -5.13 4.28 -10.34
C CYS A 215 -6.63 4.04 -10.54
N VAL A 216 -7.50 5.04 -10.36
CA VAL A 216 -8.94 4.92 -10.64
C VAL A 216 -9.23 4.97 -12.14
N LEU A 217 -8.43 5.70 -12.91
CA LEU A 217 -8.63 5.92 -14.34
C LEU A 217 -8.04 4.80 -15.20
N ALA A 218 -6.91 4.21 -14.83
CA ALA A 218 -6.28 3.13 -15.58
C ALA A 218 -7.08 1.82 -15.48
N ASP A 219 -7.22 1.07 -16.56
CA ASP A 219 -7.93 -0.21 -16.53
C ASP A 219 -7.21 -1.22 -15.62
N ALA A 220 -7.98 -1.88 -14.78
CA ALA A 220 -7.50 -2.94 -13.90
C ALA A 220 -8.39 -4.16 -14.02
N PRO A 221 -8.03 -5.13 -14.88
CA PRO A 221 -8.58 -6.48 -14.80
C PRO A 221 -8.60 -6.98 -13.36
N GLU A 222 -9.58 -7.81 -13.06
CA GLU A 222 -9.62 -8.54 -11.79
C GLU A 222 -8.31 -9.29 -11.56
N MET A 223 -7.97 -9.49 -10.30
CA MET A 223 -6.76 -10.21 -9.92
C MET A 223 -7.12 -11.33 -8.98
N SER A 224 -6.67 -12.52 -9.34
CA SER A 224 -6.61 -13.67 -8.46
C SER A 224 -5.60 -13.46 -7.33
N SER A 225 -5.70 -14.29 -6.29
CA SER A 225 -4.74 -14.29 -5.18
C SER A 225 -3.30 -14.55 -5.65
N SER A 226 -3.10 -15.40 -6.67
CA SER A 226 -1.77 -15.65 -7.26
C SER A 226 -1.23 -14.43 -7.99
N GLU A 227 -2.05 -13.71 -8.75
CA GLU A 227 -1.64 -12.46 -9.40
C GLU A 227 -1.30 -11.38 -8.38
N LEU A 228 -2.06 -11.27 -7.27
CA LEU A 228 -1.71 -10.39 -6.16
C LEU A 228 -0.34 -10.73 -5.57
N LEU A 229 -0.05 -12.01 -5.36
CA LEU A 229 1.28 -12.47 -4.93
C LEU A 229 2.36 -12.11 -5.95
N CYS A 230 2.11 -12.24 -7.25
CA CYS A 230 3.05 -11.82 -8.29
C CYS A 230 3.38 -10.33 -8.20
N THR A 231 2.40 -9.46 -7.94
CA THR A 231 2.67 -8.01 -7.85
C THR A 231 3.67 -7.69 -6.73
N ARG A 232 3.69 -8.49 -5.66
CA ARG A 232 4.64 -8.36 -4.55
C ARG A 232 6.09 -8.56 -4.98
N ALA A 233 6.37 -9.29 -6.07
CA ALA A 233 7.74 -9.46 -6.57
C ALA A 233 8.38 -8.11 -6.93
N ASN A 234 7.66 -7.24 -7.64
CA ASN A 234 8.14 -5.89 -7.95
C ASN A 234 8.31 -5.03 -6.70
N TRP A 235 7.36 -5.11 -5.77
CA TRP A 235 7.48 -4.42 -4.48
C TRP A 235 8.75 -4.85 -3.74
N ASN A 236 8.99 -6.16 -3.62
CA ASN A 236 10.18 -6.69 -2.94
C ASN A 236 11.48 -6.27 -3.62
N ARG A 237 11.55 -6.31 -4.96
CA ARG A 237 12.71 -5.80 -5.72
C ARG A 237 12.98 -4.34 -5.41
N VAL A 238 11.94 -3.50 -5.43
CA VAL A 238 12.08 -2.07 -5.12
C VAL A 238 12.45 -1.82 -3.66
N ILE A 239 11.83 -2.54 -2.73
CA ILE A 239 12.06 -2.42 -1.30
C ILE A 239 13.52 -2.74 -0.96
N LEU A 240 14.06 -3.84 -1.50
CA LEU A 240 15.37 -4.38 -1.12
C LEU A 240 16.52 -3.84 -1.98
N GLU A 241 16.27 -3.54 -3.25
CA GLU A 241 17.31 -3.11 -4.20
C GLU A 241 16.81 -2.10 -5.24
N GLY A 242 15.77 -1.32 -4.92
CA GLY A 242 15.15 -0.36 -5.84
C GLY A 242 16.11 0.64 -6.47
N ARG A 243 17.20 1.01 -5.79
CA ARG A 243 18.20 1.96 -6.28
C ARG A 243 19.35 1.31 -7.06
N LYS A 244 19.32 -0.01 -7.26
CA LYS A 244 20.39 -0.74 -7.96
C LYS A 244 20.43 -0.35 -9.45
N PRO A 245 21.58 0.08 -9.99
CA PRO A 245 21.72 0.37 -11.41
C PRO A 245 21.34 -0.84 -12.27
N GLY A 246 20.56 -0.61 -13.32
CA GLY A 246 20.10 -1.67 -14.22
C GLY A 246 18.97 -2.56 -13.68
N LEU A 247 18.34 -2.22 -12.55
CA LEU A 247 17.21 -2.98 -12.02
C LEU A 247 16.08 -3.11 -13.05
N THR A 248 15.58 -4.34 -13.24
CA THR A 248 14.42 -4.63 -14.07
C THR A 248 13.19 -5.03 -13.24
N LEU A 249 12.02 -4.58 -13.67
CA LEU A 249 10.73 -4.89 -13.08
C LEU A 249 9.90 -5.73 -14.05
N GLY A 250 9.16 -6.69 -13.50
CA GLY A 250 8.30 -7.58 -14.26
C GLY A 250 6.93 -6.95 -14.55
N ILE A 251 6.34 -7.22 -15.71
CA ILE A 251 4.91 -7.00 -15.98
C ILE A 251 4.25 -8.38 -16.12
N GLY A 252 3.02 -8.51 -15.62
CA GLY A 252 2.21 -9.74 -15.75
C GLY A 252 2.89 -10.99 -15.19
N CYS A 253 3.23 -11.01 -13.89
CA CYS A 253 3.94 -12.13 -13.25
C CYS A 253 5.27 -12.49 -13.96
N GLU A 254 6.07 -11.48 -14.32
CA GLU A 254 7.38 -11.63 -14.98
C GLU A 254 7.36 -12.08 -16.45
N THR A 255 6.19 -12.08 -17.11
CA THR A 255 6.08 -12.38 -18.55
C THR A 255 6.86 -11.40 -19.44
N ALA A 256 7.10 -10.18 -18.97
CA ALA A 256 8.03 -9.23 -19.58
C ALA A 256 8.81 -8.47 -18.51
N GLN A 257 10.07 -8.12 -18.80
CA GLN A 257 10.91 -7.32 -17.90
C GLN A 257 11.35 -6.03 -18.56
N PHE A 258 11.29 -4.93 -17.83
CA PHE A 258 11.70 -3.61 -18.30
C PHE A 258 12.59 -2.92 -17.29
N PRO A 259 13.54 -2.06 -17.72
CA PRO A 259 14.27 -1.19 -16.81
C PRO A 259 13.31 -0.38 -15.93
N ALA A 260 13.60 -0.25 -14.63
CA ALA A 260 12.71 0.40 -13.67
C ALA A 260 12.37 1.86 -14.05
N ALA A 261 13.22 2.55 -14.82
CA ALA A 261 12.95 3.88 -15.37
C ALA A 261 11.84 3.82 -16.44
N GLN A 262 11.94 2.91 -17.42
CA GLN A 262 10.95 2.74 -18.49
C GLN A 262 9.62 2.17 -17.96
N SER A 263 9.66 1.33 -16.92
CA SER A 263 8.45 0.87 -16.25
C SER A 263 7.64 2.03 -15.67
N ARG A 264 8.28 3.13 -15.21
CA ARG A 264 7.56 4.31 -14.70
C ARG A 264 6.87 5.08 -15.79
N GLU A 265 7.54 5.31 -16.91
CA GLU A 265 6.98 6.07 -18.04
C GLU A 265 5.72 5.42 -18.60
N ARG A 266 5.61 4.09 -18.48
CA ARG A 266 4.41 3.33 -18.84
C ARG A 266 3.36 3.28 -17.72
N SER A 267 3.76 3.50 -16.47
CA SER A 267 2.91 3.36 -15.27
C SER A 267 2.44 4.69 -14.67
N LEU A 268 2.92 5.82 -15.16
CA LEU A 268 2.54 7.16 -14.70
C LEU A 268 1.74 7.90 -15.78
N PRO A 269 0.79 8.77 -15.40
CA PRO A 269 0.05 9.58 -16.35
C PRO A 269 1.01 10.48 -17.13
N ARG A 270 0.90 10.49 -18.47
CA ARG A 270 1.45 11.56 -19.30
C ARG A 270 0.66 12.84 -19.01
N SER A 271 1.35 13.92 -18.68
CA SER A 271 0.71 15.23 -18.49
C SER A 271 0.28 15.81 -19.84
N GLU A 272 -0.82 15.29 -20.41
CA GLU A 272 -1.53 15.93 -21.52
C GLU A 272 -2.99 16.14 -21.13
N THR A 273 -3.23 16.95 -20.11
CA THR A 273 -4.52 17.63 -19.98
C THR A 273 -4.44 18.92 -20.79
N ARG A 274 -5.01 18.90 -22.01
CA ARG A 274 -5.38 20.11 -22.74
C ARG A 274 -6.25 20.97 -21.82
N GLY A 275 -5.87 22.23 -21.69
CA GLY A 275 -6.43 23.15 -20.72
C GLY A 275 -7.95 23.27 -20.78
N ALA A 276 -8.57 23.17 -19.61
CA ALA A 276 -9.88 23.76 -19.34
C ALA A 276 -9.89 24.22 -17.88
N ASN A 277 -9.92 25.54 -17.70
CA ASN A 277 -10.18 26.30 -16.48
C ASN A 277 -9.23 26.13 -15.29
N ALA A 278 -8.06 26.76 -15.38
CA ALA A 278 -7.25 27.14 -14.23
C ALA A 278 -7.68 28.52 -13.70
N GLY A 279 -8.75 28.55 -12.90
CA GLY A 279 -8.99 29.65 -11.97
C GLY A 279 -8.12 29.47 -10.73
N GLN A 280 -7.15 30.38 -10.53
CA GLN A 280 -6.40 30.60 -9.28
C GLN A 280 -5.81 29.35 -8.58
N TYR A 281 -4.79 28.73 -9.17
CA TYR A 281 -3.77 27.99 -8.41
C TYR A 281 -2.37 28.43 -8.87
N PRO A 282 -1.42 28.70 -7.96
CA PRO A 282 -0.07 29.09 -8.34
C PRO A 282 0.60 27.94 -9.12
N ARG A 283 1.14 28.27 -10.30
CA ARG A 283 1.81 27.32 -11.20
C ARG A 283 2.90 26.55 -10.45
N GLY A 284 2.73 25.23 -10.34
CA GLY A 284 3.60 24.36 -9.54
C GLY A 284 5.03 24.29 -10.09
N ARG A 285 6.00 24.82 -9.33
CA ARG A 285 7.44 24.55 -9.53
C ARG A 285 7.86 23.17 -8.96
N GLY A 286 7.08 22.60 -8.04
CA GLY A 286 7.46 21.44 -7.22
C GLY A 286 7.56 20.07 -7.95
N LEU A 287 6.83 19.87 -9.06
CA LEU A 287 6.95 18.62 -9.83
C LEU A 287 8.29 18.54 -10.57
N SER A 288 8.81 19.67 -11.03
CA SER A 288 10.06 19.74 -11.78
C SER A 288 11.29 19.44 -10.91
N GLU A 289 11.22 19.68 -9.60
CA GLU A 289 12.35 19.49 -8.69
C GLU A 289 12.56 18.02 -8.30
N SER A 290 11.50 17.24 -8.12
CA SER A 290 11.59 15.77 -7.93
C SER A 290 12.12 15.07 -9.18
N LEU A 291 11.71 15.55 -10.35
CA LEU A 291 12.16 15.03 -11.64
C LEU A 291 13.61 15.45 -11.96
N ARG A 292 14.05 16.64 -11.52
CA ARG A 292 15.43 17.11 -11.73
C ARG A 292 16.45 16.47 -10.78
N ARG A 293 16.09 16.18 -9.53
CA ARG A 293 17.00 15.53 -8.56
C ARG A 293 17.32 14.07 -8.91
N THR A 294 16.57 13.44 -9.82
CA THR A 294 16.76 12.05 -10.26
C THR A 294 17.55 11.89 -11.56
N GLY A 295 18.07 12.97 -12.17
CA GLY A 295 18.97 12.88 -13.32
C GLY A 295 18.34 12.35 -14.61
N CYS A 296 17.02 12.41 -14.77
CA CYS A 296 16.34 12.03 -16.01
C CYS A 296 15.80 13.26 -16.75
N LEU A 297 16.35 13.53 -17.93
CA LEU A 297 15.82 14.45 -18.92
C LEU A 297 14.47 13.93 -19.46
N PHE A 298 13.58 14.88 -19.76
CA PHE A 298 12.36 14.67 -20.57
C PHE A 298 12.72 14.22 -21.99
#